data_AF-A0A9X0TPF5-F1
#
_entry.id   AF-A0A9X0TPF5-F1
#
_cell.length_a   1.000
_cell.length_b   1.000
_cell.length_c   1.000
_cell.angle_alpha   90.00
_cell.angle_beta   90.00
_cell.angle_gamma   90.00
#
_symmetry.space_group_name_H-M   'P 1'
#
loop_
_entity.id
_entity.type
_entity.pdbx_description
1 polymer ?
#
loop_
_entity_poly.entity_id
_entity_poly.type
_entity_poly.pdbx_seq_one_letter_code
_entity_poly.pdbx_strand_id
1 'polypeptide(L)' 'MTSRFEEIVQESSEFVQNTFFSQEYFDSRMLDARDEFGDVDLEKVFSLVIEVCSGYSSTVLAETLERLAAEGYLKSDN' A
#
# COMPACT_ATOMS: atom_id res chain seq x y z
N MET A 1 27.42 -0.05 2.88
CA MET A 1 26.87 -0.50 1.59
C MET A 1 25.64 -1.31 1.93
N THR A 2 24.48 -0.81 1.53
CA THR A 2 23.19 -1.50 1.69
C THR A 2 23.15 -2.67 0.70
N SER A 3 22.57 -3.80 1.09
CA SER A 3 22.48 -4.99 0.23
C SER A 3 21.37 -4.83 -0.82
N ARG A 4 21.48 -5.50 -1.98
CA ARG A 4 20.44 -5.49 -3.02
C ARG A 4 19.07 -5.97 -2.51
N PHE A 5 19.06 -6.89 -1.53
CA PHE A 5 17.85 -7.31 -0.84
C PHE A 5 17.15 -6.15 -0.12
N GLU A 6 17.91 -5.37 0.66
CA GLU A 6 17.40 -4.20 1.38
C GLU A 6 16.91 -3.11 0.41
N GLU A 7 17.60 -2.93 -0.73
CA GLU A 7 17.14 -2.03 -1.80
C GLU A 7 15.78 -2.46 -2.37
N ILE A 8 15.58 -3.75 -2.65
CA ILE A 8 14.30 -4.26 -3.19
C ILE A 8 13.14 -4.03 -2.20
N VAL A 9 13.38 -4.26 -0.90
CA VAL A 9 12.38 -3.99 0.15
C VAL A 9 12.02 -2.50 0.19
N GLN A 10 13.02 -1.63 0.08
CA GLN A 10 12.82 -0.19 0.07
C GLN A 10 12.08 0.28 -1.18
N GLU A 11 12.51 -0.14 -2.37
CA GLU A 11 11.87 0.19 -3.65
C GLU A 11 10.40 -0.28 -3.70
N SER A 12 10.10 -1.46 -3.14
CA SER A 12 8.74 -2.00 -3.06
C SER A 12 7.86 -1.16 -2.13
N SER A 13 8.40 -0.72 -1.00
CA SER A 13 7.71 0.17 -0.07
C SER A 13 7.41 1.53 -0.70
N GLU A 14 8.39 2.13 -1.38
CA GLU A 14 8.25 3.40 -2.08
C GLU A 14 7.25 3.32 -3.25
N PHE A 15 7.26 2.23 -4.01
CA PHE A 15 6.30 2.00 -5.08
C PHE A 15 4.86 1.97 -4.54
N VAL A 16 4.58 1.17 -3.51
CA VAL A 16 3.24 1.07 -2.93
C VAL A 16 2.81 2.40 -2.29
N GLN A 17 3.71 3.12 -1.61
CA GLN A 17 3.40 4.47 -1.11
C GLN A 17 3.00 5.42 -2.24
N ASN A 18 3.79 5.48 -3.31
CA ASN A 18 3.50 6.40 -4.42
C ASN A 18 2.22 6.03 -5.19
N THR A 19 1.88 4.74 -5.27
CA THR A 19 0.69 4.28 -5.98
C THR A 19 -0.60 4.42 -5.16
N PHE A 20 -0.57 4.07 -3.87
CA PHE A 20 -1.78 3.96 -3.06
C PHE A 20 -1.95 5.07 -2.01
N PHE A 21 -0.90 5.86 -1.76
CA PHE A 21 -0.92 6.94 -0.77
C PHE A 21 -0.75 8.32 -1.40
N SER A 22 -1.09 8.45 -2.69
CA SER A 22 -1.14 9.78 -3.31
C SER A 22 -2.20 10.63 -2.62
N GLN A 23 -1.96 11.93 -2.58
CA GLN A 23 -2.91 12.87 -2.00
C GLN A 23 -4.26 12.83 -2.74
N GLU A 24 -4.24 12.68 -4.06
CA GLU A 24 -5.45 12.50 -4.89
C GLU A 24 -6.27 11.27 -4.47
N TYR A 25 -5.62 10.14 -4.18
CA TYR A 25 -6.32 8.94 -3.71
C TYR A 25 -7.05 9.21 -2.39
N PHE A 26 -6.36 9.79 -1.41
CA PHE A 26 -7.00 10.15 -0.13
C PHE A 26 -8.11 11.19 -0.29
N ASP A 27 -7.91 12.22 -1.11
CA ASP A 27 -8.90 13.26 -1.34
C ASP A 27 -10.19 12.66 -1.94
N SER A 28 -10.06 11.73 -2.90
CA SER A 28 -11.22 11.02 -3.46
C SER A 28 -11.96 10.16 -2.42
N ARG A 29 -11.22 9.40 -1.60
CA ARG A 29 -11.82 8.52 -0.59
C ARG A 29 -12.43 9.30 0.59
N MET A 30 -11.89 10.48 0.90
CA MET A 30 -12.45 11.41 1.88
C MET A 30 -13.72 12.10 1.39
N LEU A 31 -13.88 12.32 0.09
CA LEU A 31 -15.15 12.77 -0.49
C LEU A 31 -16.23 11.69 -0.34
N ASP A 32 -15.88 10.43 -0.55
CA ASP A 32 -16.79 9.28 -0.38
C ASP A 32 -17.15 9.02 1.10
N ALA A 33 -16.31 9.50 2.03
CA ALA A 33 -16.52 9.42 3.47
C ALA A 33 -17.48 10.50 4.01
N ARG A 34 -18.25 11.17 3.14
CA ARG A 34 -19.34 12.06 3.53
C ARG A 34 -20.67 11.32 3.57
N ASP A 35 -21.59 11.79 4.41
CA ASP A 35 -22.96 11.30 4.48
C ASP A 35 -23.88 12.02 3.46
N GLU A 36 -25.16 11.68 3.49
CA GLU A 36 -26.18 12.25 2.59
C GLU A 36 -26.41 13.76 2.81
N PHE A 37 -25.96 14.32 3.94
CA PHE A 37 -26.05 15.73 4.29
C PHE A 37 -24.74 16.49 4.01
N GLY A 38 -23.69 15.78 3.59
CA GLY A 38 -22.36 16.33 3.28
C GLY A 38 -21.46 16.43 4.50
N ASP A 39 -21.88 15.94 5.67
CA ASP A 39 -21.07 15.87 6.88
C ASP A 39 -20.11 14.67 6.82
N VAL A 40 -19.04 14.74 7.61
CA VAL A 40 -18.03 13.67 7.64
C VAL A 40 -18.55 12.49 8.43
N ASP A 41 -18.62 11.33 7.77
CA ASP A 41 -18.97 10.06 8.39
C ASP A 41 -17.72 9.42 9.00
N LEU A 42 -17.62 9.49 10.33
CA LEU A 42 -16.48 8.98 11.08
C LEU A 42 -16.29 7.46 10.94
N GLU A 43 -17.37 6.69 10.74
CA GLU A 43 -17.28 5.23 10.56
C GLU A 43 -16.62 4.90 9.23
N LYS A 44 -16.96 5.63 8.16
CA LYS A 44 -16.31 5.50 6.85
C LYS A 44 -14.85 5.94 6.90
N VAL A 45 -14.54 7.03 7.62
CA VAL A 45 -13.15 7.47 7.82
C VAL A 45 -12.32 6.42 8.55
N PHE A 46 -12.82 5.85 9.65
CA PHE A 46 -12.09 4.79 10.35
C PHE A 46 -11.94 3.52 9.50
N SER A 47 -12.96 3.16 8.73
CA SER A 47 -12.90 2.04 7.79
C SER A 47 -11.82 2.26 6.73
N LEU A 48 -11.73 3.47 6.16
CA LEU A 48 -10.69 3.85 5.22
C LEU A 48 -9.29 3.75 5.85
N VAL A 49 -9.10 4.24 7.08
CA VAL A 49 -7.82 4.13 7.80
C VAL A 49 -7.42 2.66 7.99
N ILE A 50 -8.35 1.79 8.38
CA ILE A 50 -8.09 0.36 8.55
C ILE A 50 -7.74 -0.30 7.21
N GLU A 51 -8.49 -0.01 6.15
CA GLU A 51 -8.26 -0.53 4.79
C GLU A 51 -6.85 -0.15 4.30
N VAL A 52 -6.48 1.11 4.47
CA VAL A 52 -5.16 1.63 4.08
C VAL A 52 -4.05 0.94 4.87
N CYS A 53 -4.17 0.84 6.20
CA CYS A 53 -3.14 0.22 7.04
C CYS A 53 -2.99 -1.29 6.78
N SER A 54 -4.09 -2.00 6.57
CA SER A 54 -4.08 -3.45 6.30
C SER A 54 -3.64 -3.77 4.88
N GLY A 55 -4.17 -3.05 3.89
CA GLY A 55 -3.82 -3.18 2.48
C GLY A 55 -2.35 -2.86 2.22
N TYR A 56 -1.79 -1.84 2.88
CA TYR A 56 -0.39 -1.46 2.72
C TYR A 56 0.57 -2.60 3.04
N SER A 57 0.45 -3.21 4.22
CA SER A 57 1.37 -4.26 4.63
C SER A 57 1.29 -5.49 3.72
N SER A 58 0.09 -5.87 3.30
CA SER A 58 -0.10 -7.00 2.39
C SER A 58 0.42 -6.72 0.98
N THR A 59 0.19 -5.52 0.45
CA THR A 59 0.63 -5.14 -0.90
C THR A 59 2.14 -4.94 -0.97
N VAL A 60 2.76 -4.30 0.02
CA VAL A 60 4.23 -4.20 0.11
C VAL A 60 4.85 -5.58 0.16
N LEU A 61 4.29 -6.49 0.96
CA LEU A 61 4.78 -7.87 1.04
C LEU A 61 4.66 -8.59 -0.31
N ALA A 62 3.52 -8.51 -0.98
CA ALA A 62 3.31 -9.14 -2.29
C ALA A 62 4.30 -8.60 -3.34
N GLU A 63 4.41 -7.28 -3.48
CA GLU A 63 5.34 -6.62 -4.41
C GLU A 63 6.80 -7.02 -4.12
N THR A 64 7.18 -7.01 -2.84
CA THR A 64 8.53 -7.40 -2.41
C THR A 64 8.81 -8.85 -2.78
N LEU A 65 7.87 -9.76 -2.56
CA LEU A 65 8.03 -11.17 -2.91
C LEU A 65 8.16 -11.36 -4.43
N GLU A 66 7.35 -10.67 -5.24
CA GLU A 66 7.43 -10.74 -6.70
C GLU A 66 8.80 -10.26 -7.22
N ARG A 67 9.31 -9.13 -6.72
CA ARG A 67 10.62 -8.61 -7.10
C ARG A 67 11.77 -9.49 -6.64
N LEU A 68 11.69 -10.02 -5.42
CA LEU A 68 12.70 -10.97 -4.93
C LEU A 68 12.69 -12.27 -5.74
N ALA A 69 11.52 -12.76 -6.20
CA ALA A 69 11.44 -13.90 -7.11
C ALA A 69 12.07 -13.59 -8.47
N ALA A 70 11.77 -12.42 -9.06
CA ALA A 70 12.32 -11.99 -10.35
C ALA A 70 13.86 -11.87 -10.33
N GLU A 71 14.43 -11.48 -9.19
CA GLU A 71 15.88 -11.37 -8.96
C GLU A 71 16.52 -12.70 -8.52
N GLY A 72 15.75 -13.79 -8.43
CA GLY A 72 16.23 -15.13 -8.08
C GLY A 72 16.57 -15.32 -6.59
N TYR A 73 16.14 -14.39 -5.72
CA TYR A 73 16.29 -14.51 -4.26
C TYR A 73 15.28 -15.46 -3.63
N LEU A 74 14.13 -15.68 -4.28
CA LEU A 74 13.17 -16.70 -3.89
C LEU A 74 13.32 -17.92 -4.81
N LYS A 75 13.42 -19.11 -4.21
CA LYS A 75 13.32 -20.35 -4.98
C LYS A 75 11.91 -20.48 -5.51
N SER A 76 11.76 -20.61 -6.83
CA SER A 76 10.54 -21.20 -7.39
C SER A 76 10.60 -22.70 -7.06
N ASP A 77 9.83 -23.13 -6.07
CA ASP A 77 9.56 -24.55 -5.94
C ASP A 77 8.76 -24.95 -7.19
N ASN A 78 9.43 -25.66 -8.11
CA ASN A 78 8.79 -26.38 -9.21
C ASN A 78 7.77 -27.38 -8.66
#